data_AF-A0A946B1S2-F1
#
_entry.id   AF-A0A946B1S2-F1
#
_cell.length_a   1.000
_cell.length_b   1.000
_cell.length_c   1.000
_cell.angle_alpha   90.00
_cell.angle_beta   90.00
_cell.angle_gamma   90.00
#
_symmetry.space_group_name_H-M   'P 1'
#
loop_
_entity.id
_entity.type
_entity.pdbx_description
1 polymer ?
#
loop_
_entity_poly.entity_id
_entity_poly.type
_entity_poly.pdbx_seq_one_letter_code
_entity_poly.pdbx_strand_id
1 'polypeptide(L)'
;MSNSAFLQSLITGLKAPQKRLEPKFFYDDAGSALFDEITELEAYYPTRTEIGILQAAAPEIATAIGPGAVLLEPGAGSVAKVSLLLDALEAPAAFAPGDISIDHLTEAATALQGRYPNLPIRPFALDFDHPFDLPADIAALGPVTIFFPGSTIGNFEPARAIGLL
;
A
#
# COMPACT_ATOMS: atom_id res chain seq x y z
N MET A 1 3.93 3.86 -14.92
CA MET A 1 5.39 4.20 -14.98
C MET A 1 5.74 4.82 -16.34
N SER A 2 6.72 5.72 -16.41
CA SER A 2 7.29 6.13 -17.71
C SER A 2 8.14 4.98 -18.26
N ASN A 3 7.95 4.63 -19.53
CA ASN A 3 8.67 3.54 -20.19
C ASN A 3 10.20 3.73 -20.16
N SER A 4 10.67 4.97 -19.95
CA SER A 4 12.10 5.32 -19.84
C SER A 4 12.73 4.86 -18.52
N ALA A 5 12.03 5.02 -17.38
CA ALA A 5 12.58 4.67 -16.07
C ALA A 5 12.74 3.15 -15.91
N PHE A 6 11.75 2.38 -16.38
CA PHE A 6 11.80 0.93 -16.46
C PHE A 6 12.99 0.45 -17.30
N LEU A 7 13.13 0.97 -18.53
CA LEU A 7 14.23 0.62 -19.43
C LEU A 7 15.60 0.94 -18.82
N GLN A 8 15.73 2.09 -18.16
CA GLN A 8 16.98 2.49 -17.51
C GLN A 8 17.35 1.55 -16.35
N SER A 9 16.38 1.18 -15.50
CA SER A 9 16.60 0.21 -14.41
C SER A 9 17.00 -1.16 -14.96
N LEU A 10 16.32 -1.66 -16.00
CA LEU A 10 16.68 -2.90 -16.69
C LEU A 10 18.10 -2.87 -17.25
N ILE A 11 18.46 -1.85 -18.01
CA ILE A 11 19.80 -1.73 -18.60
C ILE A 11 20.86 -1.71 -17.50
N THR A 12 20.62 -0.96 -16.42
CA THR A 12 21.56 -0.85 -15.30
C THR A 12 21.73 -2.19 -14.58
N GLY A 13 20.62 -2.85 -14.26
CA GLY A 13 20.60 -4.13 -13.56
C GLY A 13 21.21 -5.28 -14.37
N LEU A 14 20.96 -5.34 -15.68
CA LEU A 14 21.46 -6.40 -16.55
C LEU A 14 22.92 -6.21 -16.97
N LYS A 15 23.45 -4.97 -16.92
CA LYS A 15 24.88 -4.67 -17.16
C LYS A 15 25.76 -4.84 -15.93
N ALA A 16 25.19 -4.95 -14.73
CA ALA A 16 25.97 -5.13 -13.50
C ALA A 16 26.69 -6.50 -13.49
N PRO A 17 27.88 -6.61 -12.84
CA PRO A 17 28.59 -7.89 -12.69
C PRO A 17 27.70 -8.96 -12.03
N GLN A 18 26.97 -8.57 -10.99
CA GLN A 18 25.87 -9.34 -10.43
C GLN A 18 24.55 -8.76 -10.93
N LYS A 19 23.86 -9.53 -11.78
CA LYS A 19 22.59 -9.09 -12.38
C LYS A 19 21.53 -8.96 -11.31
N ARG A 20 20.70 -7.91 -11.44
CA ARG A 20 19.60 -7.63 -10.53
C ARG A 20 18.45 -6.97 -11.26
N LEU A 21 17.26 -7.10 -10.71
CA LEU A 21 16.04 -6.40 -11.10
C LEU A 21 15.39 -5.84 -9.83
N GLU A 22 14.71 -4.70 -9.95
CA GLU A 22 13.95 -4.14 -8.84
C GLU A 22 12.65 -4.94 -8.65
N PRO A 23 12.28 -5.31 -7.41
CA PRO A 23 11.11 -6.16 -7.15
C PRO A 23 9.79 -5.47 -7.50
N LYS A 24 9.76 -4.13 -7.58
CA LYS A 24 8.55 -3.40 -8.01
C LYS A 24 8.07 -3.75 -9.42
N PHE A 25 8.93 -4.33 -10.25
CA PHE A 25 8.57 -4.82 -11.58
C PHE A 25 7.88 -6.19 -11.58
N PHE A 26 7.74 -6.83 -10.42
CA PHE A 26 6.91 -8.03 -10.30
C PHE A 26 5.42 -7.71 -10.31
N TYR A 27 4.99 -6.49 -10.01
CA TYR A 27 3.59 -6.15 -9.76
C TYR A 27 2.91 -5.50 -10.97
N ASP A 28 3.01 -6.16 -12.14
CA ASP A 28 2.02 -5.95 -13.21
C ASP A 28 0.71 -6.68 -12.85
N ASP A 29 -0.32 -6.58 -13.70
CA ASP A 29 -1.63 -7.19 -13.41
C ASP A 29 -1.51 -8.71 -13.11
N ALA A 30 -0.65 -9.41 -13.85
CA ALA A 30 -0.45 -10.84 -13.67
C ALA A 30 0.32 -11.17 -12.38
N GLY A 31 1.37 -10.42 -12.09
CA GLY A 31 2.17 -10.64 -10.89
C GLY A 31 1.47 -10.18 -9.61
N SER A 32 0.59 -9.17 -9.67
CA SER A 32 -0.30 -8.82 -8.57
C SER A 32 -1.30 -9.94 -8.28
N ALA A 33 -1.93 -10.51 -9.31
CA ALA A 33 -2.82 -11.67 -9.12
C ALA A 33 -2.08 -12.89 -8.55
N LEU A 34 -0.84 -13.14 -8.99
CA LEU A 34 0.01 -14.19 -8.40
C LEU A 34 0.36 -13.90 -6.94
N PHE A 35 0.58 -12.63 -6.57
CA PHE A 35 0.84 -12.26 -5.18
C PHE A 35 -0.38 -12.50 -4.30
N ASP A 36 -1.58 -12.20 -4.79
CA ASP A 36 -2.83 -12.54 -4.09
C ASP A 36 -2.91 -14.05 -3.82
N GLU A 37 -2.62 -14.90 -4.81
CA GLU A 37 -2.54 -16.36 -4.62
C GLU A 37 -1.47 -16.77 -3.61
N ILE A 38 -0.29 -16.13 -3.63
CA ILE A 38 0.77 -16.38 -2.66
C ILE A 38 0.27 -16.13 -1.23
N THR A 39 -0.56 -15.10 -1.03
CA THR A 39 -1.03 -14.73 0.32
C THR A 39 -1.92 -15.79 0.97
N GLU A 40 -2.51 -16.68 0.18
CA GLU A 40 -3.38 -17.78 0.62
C GLU A 40 -2.61 -19.09 0.89
N LEU A 41 -1.32 -19.16 0.53
CA LEU A 41 -0.52 -20.37 0.73
C LEU A 41 -0.27 -20.65 2.23
N GLU A 42 -0.37 -21.91 2.64
CA GLU A 42 -0.05 -22.34 4.01
C GLU A 42 1.40 -21.96 4.41
N ALA A 43 2.33 -22.06 3.46
CA ALA A 43 3.73 -21.70 3.66
C ALA A 43 3.95 -20.18 3.82
N TYR A 44 3.05 -19.34 3.28
CA TYR A 44 3.15 -17.89 3.34
C TYR A 44 2.37 -17.33 4.54
N TYR A 45 2.92 -17.52 5.73
CA TYR A 45 2.30 -17.02 6.96
C TYR A 45 2.14 -15.50 7.12
N PRO A 46 2.93 -14.60 6.49
CA PRO A 46 2.92 -13.17 6.83
C PRO A 46 1.53 -12.53 6.80
N THR A 47 0.76 -12.77 5.73
CA THR A 47 -0.57 -12.17 5.56
C THR A 47 -1.54 -12.61 6.66
N ARG A 48 -1.66 -13.93 6.92
CA ARG A 48 -2.58 -14.42 7.97
C ARG A 48 -2.19 -13.97 9.37
N THR A 49 -0.88 -13.90 9.66
CA THR A 49 -0.39 -13.47 10.97
C THR A 49 -0.66 -11.99 11.18
N GLU A 50 -0.40 -11.15 10.17
CA GLU A 50 -0.67 -9.72 10.23
C GLU A 50 -2.17 -9.43 10.37
N ILE A 51 -3.03 -10.14 9.63
CA ILE A 51 -4.50 -10.06 9.79
C ILE A 51 -4.91 -10.39 11.23
N GLY A 52 -4.39 -11.46 11.83
CA GLY A 52 -4.69 -11.84 13.21
C GLY A 52 -4.28 -10.77 14.23
N ILE A 53 -3.13 -10.12 14.01
CA ILE A 53 -2.67 -9.00 14.84
C ILE A 53 -3.60 -7.79 14.67
N LEU A 54 -3.92 -7.42 13.43
CA LEU A 54 -4.81 -6.28 13.14
C LEU A 54 -6.21 -6.51 13.73
N GLN A 55 -6.77 -7.72 13.65
CA GLN A 55 -8.06 -8.04 14.26
C GLN A 55 -8.07 -7.80 15.77
N ALA A 56 -6.96 -8.10 16.46
CA ALA A 56 -6.85 -7.91 17.91
C ALA A 56 -6.54 -6.45 18.29
N ALA A 57 -5.67 -5.79 17.52
CA ALA A 57 -5.10 -4.49 17.87
C ALA A 57 -5.83 -3.29 17.22
N ALA A 58 -6.66 -3.49 16.20
CA ALA A 58 -7.32 -2.39 15.48
C ALA A 58 -8.05 -1.39 16.38
N PRO A 59 -8.78 -1.78 17.46
CA PRO A 59 -9.41 -0.82 18.36
C PRO A 59 -8.41 0.09 19.10
N GLU A 60 -7.28 -0.46 19.54
CA GLU A 60 -6.22 0.29 20.21
C GLU A 60 -5.52 1.24 19.22
N ILE A 61 -5.20 0.75 18.02
CA ILE A 61 -4.62 1.55 16.95
C ILE A 61 -5.56 2.71 16.58
N ALA A 62 -6.85 2.43 16.40
CA ALA A 62 -7.86 3.44 16.07
C ALA A 62 -8.00 4.49 17.17
N THR A 63 -7.94 4.08 18.45
CA THR A 63 -7.95 5.01 19.58
C THR A 63 -6.74 5.94 19.56
N ALA A 64 -5.55 5.42 19.21
CA ALA A 64 -4.34 6.22 19.11
C ALA A 64 -4.34 7.18 17.91
N ILE A 65 -4.94 6.77 16.77
CA ILE A 65 -5.10 7.61 15.59
C ILE A 65 -6.10 8.75 15.87
N GLY A 66 -7.20 8.44 16.55
CA GLY A 66 -8.27 9.39 16.82
C GLY A 66 -9.18 9.66 15.62
N PRO A 67 -10.22 10.50 15.80
CA PRO A 67 -11.22 10.73 14.78
C PRO A 67 -10.76 11.68 13.67
N GLY A 68 -11.41 11.59 12.50
CA GLY A 68 -11.18 12.53 11.39
C GLY A 68 -9.82 12.38 10.71
N ALA A 69 -9.13 11.25 10.92
CA ALA A 69 -7.86 10.99 10.27
C ALA A 69 -8.03 10.68 8.78
N VAL A 70 -7.04 11.07 7.99
CA VAL A 70 -6.83 10.60 6.62
C VAL A 70 -5.89 9.41 6.69
N LEU A 71 -6.37 8.23 6.29
CA LEU A 71 -5.56 7.03 6.25
C LEU A 71 -4.89 6.91 4.87
N LEU A 72 -3.57 6.98 4.83
CA LEU A 72 -2.76 6.81 3.61
C LEU A 72 -2.12 5.42 3.63
N GLU A 73 -2.32 4.62 2.57
CA GLU A 73 -1.66 3.33 2.41
C GLU A 73 -0.80 3.32 1.13
N PRO A 74 0.53 3.49 1.24
CA PRO A 74 1.44 3.33 0.12
C PRO A 74 1.68 1.85 -0.16
N GLY A 75 1.53 1.44 -1.41
CA GLY A 75 1.56 0.01 -1.80
C GLY A 75 0.28 -0.72 -1.42
N ALA A 76 -0.87 -0.07 -1.63
CA ALA A 76 -2.18 -0.63 -1.31
C ALA A 76 -2.53 -1.76 -2.30
N GLY A 77 -2.21 -3.00 -1.92
CA GLY A 77 -2.63 -4.21 -2.64
C GLY A 77 -3.99 -4.71 -2.16
N SER A 78 -4.00 -5.50 -1.08
CA SER A 78 -5.22 -6.13 -0.56
C SER A 78 -6.02 -5.23 0.39
N VAL A 79 -7.30 -5.00 0.07
CA VAL A 79 -8.25 -4.25 0.90
C VAL A 79 -8.64 -4.94 2.22
N ALA A 80 -8.30 -6.21 2.41
CA ALA A 80 -8.69 -6.97 3.60
C ALA A 80 -8.07 -6.39 4.89
N LYS A 81 -6.80 -5.97 4.82
CA LYS A 81 -6.07 -5.45 5.98
C LYS A 81 -6.56 -4.08 6.39
N VAL A 82 -6.68 -3.16 5.41
CA VAL A 82 -7.17 -1.81 5.69
C VAL A 82 -8.61 -1.83 6.17
N SER A 83 -9.46 -2.75 5.68
CA SER A 83 -10.86 -2.86 6.13
C SER A 83 -10.95 -3.08 7.65
N LEU A 84 -10.06 -3.88 8.24
CA LEU A 84 -10.02 -4.11 9.69
C LEU A 84 -9.77 -2.81 10.47
N LEU A 85 -8.88 -1.96 9.94
CA LEU A 85 -8.56 -0.69 10.58
C LEU A 85 -9.67 0.34 10.33
N LEU A 86 -10.21 0.42 9.11
CA LEU A 86 -11.33 1.30 8.76
C LEU A 86 -12.60 1.00 9.58
N ASP A 87 -12.87 -0.29 9.87
CA ASP A 87 -13.98 -0.70 10.73
C ASP A 87 -13.83 -0.21 12.18
N ALA A 88 -12.58 -0.04 12.65
CA ALA A 88 -12.28 0.40 14.01
C ALA A 88 -12.18 1.92 14.15
N LEU A 89 -11.87 2.64 13.07
CA LEU A 89 -11.69 4.09 13.08
C LEU A 89 -13.01 4.83 13.33
N GLU A 90 -12.95 5.83 14.23
CA GLU A 90 -14.08 6.72 14.48
C GLU A 90 -14.13 7.83 13.42
N ALA A 91 -15.09 7.73 12.48
CA ALA A 91 -15.33 8.74 11.45
C ALA A 91 -14.06 9.22 10.72
N PRO A 92 -13.31 8.33 10.05
CA PRO A 92 -12.16 8.75 9.25
C PRO A 92 -12.58 9.74 8.15
N ALA A 93 -11.73 10.73 7.89
CA ALA A 93 -12.01 11.79 6.92
C ALA A 93 -11.83 11.31 5.47
N ALA A 94 -10.86 10.43 5.23
CA ALA A 94 -10.63 9.79 3.93
C ALA A 94 -9.75 8.55 4.06
N PHE A 95 -9.83 7.68 3.05
CA PHE A 95 -8.83 6.66 2.76
C PHE A 95 -8.18 6.95 1.41
N ALA A 96 -6.86 7.04 1.39
CA ALA A 96 -6.06 7.37 0.22
C ALA A 96 -5.08 6.22 -0.07
N PRO A 97 -5.50 5.18 -0.79
CA PRO A 97 -4.58 4.15 -1.23
C PRO A 97 -3.72 4.65 -2.39
N GLY A 98 -2.42 4.39 -2.33
CA GLY A 98 -1.48 4.69 -3.41
C GLY A 98 -0.80 3.41 -3.89
N ASP A 99 -0.75 3.18 -5.20
CA ASP A 99 -0.03 2.03 -5.77
C ASP A 99 0.53 2.36 -7.16
N ILE A 100 1.51 1.57 -7.59
CA ILE A 100 2.11 1.69 -8.91
C ILE A 100 1.23 1.10 -10.01
N SER A 101 0.41 0.10 -9.66
CA SER A 101 -0.64 -0.48 -10.50
C SER A 101 -1.98 0.19 -10.22
N ILE A 102 -2.20 1.35 -10.85
CA ILE A 102 -3.41 2.16 -10.63
C ILE A 102 -4.70 1.47 -11.08
N ASP A 103 -4.63 0.64 -12.12
CA ASP A 103 -5.80 -0.05 -12.68
C ASP A 103 -6.32 -1.10 -11.69
N HIS A 104 -5.44 -1.99 -11.22
CA HIS A 104 -5.76 -2.96 -10.17
C HIS A 104 -6.24 -2.28 -8.88
N LEU A 105 -5.57 -1.19 -8.48
CA LEU A 105 -5.97 -0.43 -7.29
C LEU A 105 -7.38 0.17 -7.43
N THR A 106 -7.74 0.64 -8.63
CA THR A 106 -9.05 1.27 -8.86
C THR A 106 -10.19 0.26 -8.73
N GLU A 107 -10.00 -0.98 -9.17
CA GLU A 107 -10.97 -2.06 -8.99
C GLU A 107 -11.17 -2.37 -7.49
N ALA A 108 -10.08 -2.54 -6.75
CA ALA A 108 -10.11 -2.79 -5.32
C ALA A 108 -10.75 -1.64 -4.54
N ALA A 109 -10.42 -0.39 -4.88
CA ALA A 109 -11.00 0.81 -4.29
C ALA A 109 -12.51 0.94 -4.59
N THR A 110 -12.95 0.54 -5.78
CA THR A 110 -14.38 0.53 -6.15
C THR A 110 -15.17 -0.45 -5.30
N ALA A 111 -14.65 -1.67 -5.11
CA ALA A 111 -15.25 -2.66 -4.23
C ALA A 111 -15.33 -2.14 -2.78
N LEU A 112 -14.25 -1.50 -2.32
CA LEU A 112 -14.18 -0.93 -0.98
C LEU A 112 -15.16 0.24 -0.79
N GLN A 113 -15.38 1.07 -1.81
CA GLN A 113 -16.31 2.20 -1.77
C GLN A 113 -17.76 1.73 -1.54
N GLY A 114 -18.12 0.55 -2.06
CA GLY A 114 -19.42 -0.07 -1.79
C GLY A 114 -19.62 -0.49 -0.33
N ARG A 115 -18.55 -0.86 0.38
CA ARG A 115 -18.57 -1.19 1.81
C ARG A 115 -18.63 0.05 2.70
N TYR A 116 -17.98 1.14 2.29
CA TYR A 116 -17.91 2.39 3.05
C TYR A 116 -18.49 3.57 2.24
N PRO A 117 -19.82 3.64 2.02
CA PRO A 117 -20.43 4.61 1.11
C PRO A 117 -20.25 6.07 1.54
N ASN A 118 -19.99 6.33 2.82
CA ASN A 118 -19.80 7.67 3.37
C ASN A 118 -18.33 8.06 3.56
N LEU A 119 -17.39 7.13 3.30
CA LEU A 119 -15.95 7.39 3.40
C LEU A 119 -15.43 7.80 2.02
N PRO A 120 -14.82 8.98 1.86
CA PRO A 120 -14.08 9.31 0.65
C PRO A 120 -12.91 8.33 0.46
N ILE A 121 -12.98 7.49 -0.57
CA ILE A 121 -11.86 6.65 -1.01
C ILE A 121 -11.25 7.29 -2.26
N ARG A 122 -9.94 7.54 -2.24
CA ARG A 122 -9.22 8.29 -3.27
C ARG A 122 -7.95 7.56 -3.71
N PRO A 123 -8.07 6.60 -4.66
CA PRO A 123 -6.89 5.94 -5.21
C PRO A 123 -6.06 6.91 -6.03
N PHE A 124 -4.73 6.80 -5.95
CA PHE A 124 -3.81 7.59 -6.77
C PHE A 124 -2.59 6.77 -7.17
N ALA A 125 -2.00 7.11 -8.31
CA ALA A 125 -0.79 6.47 -8.78
C ALA A 125 0.40 6.90 -7.92
N LEU A 126 1.13 5.94 -7.37
CA LEU A 126 2.24 6.17 -6.46
C LEU A 126 3.39 5.19 -6.71
N ASP A 127 4.59 5.73 -6.95
CA ASP A 127 5.85 4.98 -6.82
C ASP A 127 6.53 5.45 -5.53
N PHE A 128 6.28 4.75 -4.43
CA PHE A 128 6.75 5.15 -3.09
C PHE A 128 8.27 4.95 -2.90
N ASP A 129 8.98 4.40 -3.90
CA ASP A 129 10.46 4.44 -3.95
C ASP A 129 11.00 5.86 -4.18
N HIS A 130 10.13 6.81 -4.53
CA HIS A 130 10.47 8.18 -4.84
C HIS A 130 9.69 9.16 -3.95
N PRO A 131 10.24 10.35 -3.69
CA PRO A 131 9.49 11.40 -3.00
C PRO A 131 8.18 11.68 -3.73
N PHE A 132 7.10 11.78 -2.97
CA PHE A 132 5.77 12.08 -3.46
C PHE A 132 5.10 13.08 -2.53
N ASP A 133 4.23 13.91 -3.11
CA ASP A 133 3.32 14.74 -2.36
C ASP A 133 1.95 14.07 -2.33
N LEU A 134 1.32 14.03 -1.16
CA LEU A 134 -0.09 13.66 -1.07
C LEU A 134 -0.92 14.72 -1.81
N PRO A 135 -1.94 14.34 -2.62
CA PRO A 135 -2.82 15.30 -3.26
C PRO A 135 -3.38 16.30 -2.24
N ALA A 136 -3.26 17.60 -2.54
CA ALA A 136 -3.56 18.67 -1.58
C ALA A 136 -5.02 18.66 -1.10
N ASP A 137 -5.94 18.22 -1.96
CA ASP A 137 -7.35 18.03 -1.65
C ASP A 137 -7.60 16.90 -0.65
N ILE A 138 -6.72 15.89 -0.60
CA ILE A 138 -6.75 14.81 0.37
C ILE A 138 -6.07 15.25 1.67
N ALA A 139 -4.88 15.85 1.57
CA ALA A 139 -4.10 16.31 2.72
C ALA A 139 -4.84 17.38 3.55
N ALA A 140 -5.73 18.15 2.93
CA ALA A 140 -6.53 19.17 3.60
C ALA A 140 -7.71 18.60 4.42
N LEU A 141 -8.03 17.31 4.33
CA LEU A 141 -9.21 16.72 4.97
C LEU A 141 -9.03 16.43 6.46
N GLY A 142 -7.79 16.25 6.93
CA GLY A 142 -7.51 15.94 8.34
C GLY A 142 -6.07 15.50 8.60
N PRO A 143 -5.75 15.11 9.84
CA PRO A 143 -4.44 14.57 10.19
C PRO A 143 -4.14 13.31 9.39
N VAL A 144 -2.96 13.24 8.75
CA VAL A 144 -2.57 12.09 7.93
C VAL A 144 -1.91 11.03 8.81
N THR A 145 -2.40 9.80 8.72
CA THR A 145 -1.77 8.60 9.29
C THR A 145 -1.35 7.67 8.15
N ILE A 146 -0.09 7.27 8.14
CA ILE A 146 0.44 6.31 7.17
C ILE A 146 0.28 4.90 7.74
N PHE A 147 -0.44 4.05 6.99
CA PHE A 147 -0.58 2.63 7.25
C PHE A 147 0.24 1.86 6.22
N PHE A 148 1.37 1.27 6.65
CA PHE A 148 2.30 0.58 5.74
C PHE A 148 2.51 -0.89 6.15
N PRO A 149 1.49 -1.76 5.95
CA PRO A 149 1.52 -3.16 6.37
C PRO A 149 2.28 -4.05 5.39
N GLY A 150 2.32 -5.35 5.66
CA GLY A 150 2.78 -6.40 4.74
C GLY A 150 4.28 -6.66 4.76
N SER A 151 5.01 -6.05 5.71
CA SER A 151 6.48 -6.08 5.73
C SER A 151 7.12 -5.57 4.44
N THR A 152 6.41 -4.72 3.67
CA THR A 152 6.86 -4.18 2.39
C THR A 152 8.15 -3.36 2.54
N ILE A 153 8.34 -2.69 3.67
CA ILE A 153 9.61 -2.02 4.03
C ILE A 153 10.82 -2.98 4.03
N GLY A 154 10.59 -4.28 4.25
CA GLY A 154 11.62 -5.32 4.20
C GLY A 154 12.12 -5.65 2.79
N ASN A 155 11.47 -5.15 1.73
CA ASN A 155 11.95 -5.27 0.35
C ASN A 155 13.12 -4.32 0.05
N PHE A 156 13.48 -3.44 0.99
CA PHE A 156 14.51 -2.43 0.82
C PHE A 156 15.77 -2.77 1.61
N GLU A 157 16.92 -2.49 0.99
CA GLU A 157 18.20 -2.43 1.72
C GLU A 157 18.12 -1.37 2.84
N PRO A 158 18.83 -1.54 3.97
CA PRO A 158 18.64 -0.70 5.16
C PRO A 158 18.71 0.81 4.91
N ALA A 159 19.65 1.28 4.08
CA ALA A 159 19.78 2.70 3.75
C ALA A 159 18.57 3.25 2.97
N ARG A 160 17.95 2.42 2.12
CA ARG A 160 16.72 2.79 1.39
C ARG A 160 15.50 2.75 2.31
N ALA A 161 15.40 1.74 3.18
CA ALA A 161 14.31 1.64 4.16
C ALA A 161 14.27 2.86 5.09
N ILE A 162 15.43 3.33 5.56
CA ILE A 162 15.54 4.55 6.37
C ILE A 162 15.09 5.79 5.59
N GLY A 163 15.37 5.86 4.29
CA GLY A 163 14.95 6.98 3.45
C GLY A 163 13.43 7.08 3.22
N LEU A 164 12.66 6.05 3.62
CA LEU A 164 11.20 6.05 3.57
C LEU A 164 10.53 6.55 4.87
N LEU A 165 11.30 6.72 5.96
CA LEU A 165 10.83 7.08 7.31
C LEU A 165 11.13 8.56 7.64
#